data_AF-A0A5M9MQ45-F1
#
_entry.id   AF-A0A5M9MQ45-F1
#
_cell.length_a   1.000
_cell.length_b   1.000
_cell.length_c   1.000
_cell.angle_alpha   90.00
_cell.angle_beta   90.00
_cell.angle_gamma   90.00
#
_symmetry.space_group_name_H-M   'P 1'
#
loop_
_entity.id
_entity.type
_entity.pdbx_description
1 polymer ?
#
loop_
_entity_poly.entity_id
_entity_poly.type
_entity_poly.pdbx_seq_one_letter_code
_entity_poly.pdbx_strand_id
1 'polypeptide(L)'
;MLFGVPLHPSAKDALGTAADDPSGPVVQAIRLLRSRFPQLYIVTDVCLCEYTAHGHCGIIREDGTLDNAQSVDRISDVALAYAAAGAHCVAPSDMNDGRVRAIKLKLIEAGLAHRVLLMSYGAKFSGCLYGPFRDAAGSCPSFGDRRCYQLPPGGRGLARRAMQRDISEGADIIMVKPAGSYLDIIRDAKELAKDLPIAAYQVSGEYAMIHAGAKAGVFDLKSMAFESTEGILRAGAGIVVSYFVPEFLDWL
;
A
#
# COMPACT_ATOMS: atom_id res chain seq x y z
N MET A 1 -9.37 0.84 -3.03
CA MET A 1 -8.05 0.22 -3.24
C MET A 1 -8.22 -1.28 -3.13
N LEU A 2 -7.72 -2.06 -4.10
CA LEU A 2 -7.89 -3.51 -4.16
C LEU A 2 -6.72 -4.24 -3.52
N PHE A 3 -7.04 -5.26 -2.74
CA PHE A 3 -6.13 -6.27 -2.20
C PHE A 3 -6.69 -7.64 -2.61
N GLY A 4 -5.86 -8.51 -3.17
CA GLY A 4 -6.26 -9.86 -3.55
C GLY A 4 -5.99 -10.83 -2.42
N VAL A 5 -6.96 -11.69 -2.12
CA VAL A 5 -6.83 -12.75 -1.12
C VAL A 5 -7.10 -14.09 -1.80
N PRO A 6 -6.08 -14.71 -2.41
CA PRO A 6 -6.26 -16.01 -3.04
C PRO A 6 -6.43 -17.09 -1.94
N LEU A 7 -7.57 -17.77 -1.95
CA LEU A 7 -7.89 -18.81 -0.97
C LEU A 7 -7.54 -20.22 -1.44
N HIS A 8 -7.26 -20.40 -2.74
CA HIS A 8 -6.94 -21.72 -3.26
C HIS A 8 -5.59 -22.21 -2.69
N PRO A 9 -5.48 -23.46 -2.18
CA PRO A 9 -4.28 -23.94 -1.50
C PRO A 9 -2.99 -23.85 -2.34
N SER A 10 -3.10 -24.03 -3.66
CA SER A 10 -1.97 -23.97 -4.58
C SER A 10 -1.69 -22.57 -5.15
N ALA A 11 -2.38 -21.54 -4.67
CA ALA A 11 -2.22 -20.19 -5.22
C ALA A 11 -0.96 -19.47 -4.71
N LYS A 12 -0.28 -20.01 -3.69
CA LYS A 12 0.91 -19.41 -3.10
C LYS A 12 2.16 -20.22 -3.42
N ASP A 13 3.19 -19.56 -3.93
CA ASP A 13 4.50 -20.15 -4.23
C ASP A 13 5.66 -19.22 -3.82
N ALA A 14 6.91 -19.55 -4.15
CA ALA A 14 8.06 -18.74 -3.77
C ALA A 14 8.19 -17.42 -4.55
N LEU A 15 7.52 -17.29 -5.70
CA LEU A 15 7.68 -16.17 -6.64
C LEU A 15 6.45 -15.25 -6.68
N GLY A 16 5.39 -15.62 -5.98
CA GLY A 16 4.10 -14.93 -6.02
C GLY A 16 3.46 -15.01 -7.40
N THR A 17 3.52 -16.16 -8.09
CA THR A 17 3.04 -16.29 -9.48
C THR A 17 1.56 -15.88 -9.63
N ALA A 18 0.73 -16.14 -8.61
CA ALA A 18 -0.69 -15.77 -8.67
C ALA A 18 -0.97 -14.26 -8.54
N ALA A 19 0.02 -13.43 -8.25
CA ALA A 19 -0.16 -11.99 -8.05
C ALA A 19 -0.73 -11.28 -9.29
N ASP A 20 -0.35 -11.71 -10.49
CA ASP A 20 -0.79 -11.16 -11.77
C ASP A 20 -1.56 -12.17 -12.63
N ASP A 21 -2.07 -13.25 -12.02
CA ASP A 21 -2.92 -14.20 -12.72
C ASP A 21 -4.13 -13.46 -13.34
N PRO A 22 -4.33 -13.56 -14.68
CA PRO A 22 -5.49 -12.95 -15.34
C PRO A 22 -6.84 -13.45 -14.81
N SER A 23 -6.86 -14.63 -14.18
CA SER A 23 -8.02 -15.22 -13.50
C SER A 23 -8.04 -14.96 -11.99
N GLY A 24 -6.99 -14.31 -11.47
CA GLY A 24 -6.83 -13.97 -10.07
C GLY A 24 -7.77 -12.86 -9.59
N PRO A 25 -7.94 -12.73 -8.27
CA PRO A 25 -8.98 -11.87 -7.68
C PRO A 25 -8.83 -10.39 -8.07
N VAL A 26 -7.60 -9.87 -8.12
CA VAL A 26 -7.37 -8.45 -8.43
C VAL A 26 -7.70 -8.14 -9.89
N VAL A 27 -7.19 -8.94 -10.84
CA VAL A 27 -7.44 -8.70 -12.28
C VAL A 27 -8.93 -8.84 -12.61
N GLN A 28 -9.60 -9.84 -12.05
CA GLN A 28 -11.04 -10.02 -12.22
C GLN A 28 -11.83 -8.85 -11.60
N ALA A 29 -11.45 -8.38 -10.41
CA ALA A 29 -12.07 -7.23 -9.77
C ALA A 29 -11.87 -5.94 -10.56
N ILE A 30 -10.68 -5.69 -11.13
CA ILE A 30 -10.44 -4.52 -12.00
C ILE A 30 -11.41 -4.55 -13.18
N ARG A 31 -11.47 -5.66 -13.93
CA ARG A 31 -12.34 -5.78 -15.11
C ARG A 31 -13.82 -5.60 -14.75
N LEU A 32 -14.25 -6.22 -13.65
CA LEU A 32 -15.61 -6.09 -13.15
C LEU A 32 -15.93 -4.64 -12.78
N LEU A 33 -15.09 -3.99 -11.98
CA LEU A 33 -15.32 -2.61 -11.53
C LEU A 33 -15.27 -1.61 -12.68
N ARG A 34 -14.35 -1.78 -13.65
CA ARG A 34 -14.32 -0.95 -14.87
C ARG A 34 -15.61 -1.04 -15.67
N SER A 35 -16.19 -2.24 -15.78
CA SER A 35 -17.43 -2.44 -16.54
C SER A 35 -18.69 -1.96 -15.80
N ARG A 36 -18.76 -2.18 -14.48
CA ARG A 36 -19.97 -1.88 -13.69
C ARG A 36 -20.00 -0.47 -13.12
N PHE A 37 -18.84 0.09 -12.84
CA PHE A 37 -18.68 1.41 -12.20
C PHE A 37 -17.62 2.23 -12.95
N PRO A 38 -17.89 2.67 -14.20
CA PRO A 38 -16.89 3.28 -15.06
C PRO A 38 -16.29 4.59 -14.53
N GLN A 39 -16.99 5.27 -13.61
CA GLN A 39 -16.53 6.49 -12.93
C GLN A 39 -15.70 6.21 -11.66
N LEU A 40 -15.68 4.96 -11.17
CA LEU A 40 -14.91 4.59 -9.99
C LEU A 40 -13.41 4.62 -10.30
N TYR A 41 -12.67 5.38 -9.49
CA TYR A 41 -11.21 5.40 -9.58
C TYR A 41 -10.61 4.16 -8.89
N ILE A 42 -9.96 3.32 -9.68
CA ILE A 42 -9.46 2.00 -9.24
C ILE A 42 -7.97 2.10 -8.93
N VAL A 43 -7.65 1.92 -7.65
CA VAL A 43 -6.29 1.78 -7.13
C VAL A 43 -6.05 0.32 -6.75
N THR A 44 -4.90 -0.25 -7.10
CA THR A 44 -4.50 -1.63 -6.72
C THR A 44 -3.24 -1.60 -5.87
N ASP A 45 -3.23 -2.32 -4.75
CA ASP A 45 -1.98 -2.60 -4.04
C ASP A 45 -1.09 -3.51 -4.90
N VAL A 46 0.21 -3.23 -4.95
CA VAL A 46 1.19 -4.07 -5.64
C VAL A 46 2.19 -4.59 -4.60
N CYS A 47 2.15 -5.89 -4.36
CA CYS A 47 3.02 -6.60 -3.44
C CYS A 47 2.96 -8.11 -3.75
N LEU A 48 3.89 -8.88 -3.18
CA LEU A 48 3.91 -10.34 -3.29
C LEU A 48 3.46 -11.05 -2.00
N CYS A 49 3.19 -10.33 -0.91
CA CYS A 49 3.03 -10.98 0.39
C CYS A 49 1.74 -11.79 0.57
N GLU A 50 0.69 -11.46 -0.17
CA GLU A 50 -0.56 -12.21 -0.23
C GLU A 50 -0.45 -13.47 -1.11
N TYR A 51 0.58 -13.52 -1.97
CA TYR A 51 0.74 -14.52 -3.03
C TYR A 51 1.96 -15.42 -2.82
N THR A 52 2.85 -15.09 -1.89
CA THR A 52 4.03 -15.90 -1.60
C THR A 52 3.76 -16.90 -0.48
N ALA A 53 4.30 -18.11 -0.60
CA ALA A 53 4.19 -19.16 0.42
C ALA A 53 4.85 -18.76 1.75
N HIS A 54 5.89 -17.92 1.70
CA HIS A 54 6.59 -17.41 2.88
C HIS A 54 5.98 -16.11 3.45
N GLY A 55 5.08 -15.45 2.73
CA GLY A 55 4.40 -14.24 3.22
C GLY A 55 5.29 -12.99 3.37
N HIS A 56 6.43 -12.95 2.67
CA HIS A 56 7.29 -11.75 2.59
C HIS A 56 6.91 -10.89 1.37
N CYS A 57 7.27 -9.61 1.38
CA CYS A 57 6.89 -8.68 0.33
C CYS A 57 7.68 -8.84 -0.99
N GLY A 58 8.66 -9.75 -1.05
CA GLY A 58 9.50 -9.98 -2.21
C GLY A 58 10.03 -11.42 -2.24
N ILE A 59 10.82 -11.73 -3.25
CA ILE A 59 11.49 -13.03 -3.45
C ILE A 59 12.62 -13.18 -2.44
N ILE A 60 12.76 -14.37 -1.87
CA ILE A 60 13.73 -14.68 -0.82
C ILE A 60 14.82 -15.61 -1.38
N ARG A 61 16.09 -15.31 -1.04
CA ARG A 61 17.26 -16.15 -1.36
C ARG A 61 17.30 -17.38 -0.46
N GLU A 62 18.15 -18.35 -0.81
CA GLU A 62 18.36 -19.57 -0.01
C GLU A 62 18.84 -19.26 1.43
N ASP A 63 19.55 -18.16 1.64
CA ASP A 63 20.01 -17.71 2.97
C ASP A 63 18.94 -17.00 3.81
N GLY A 64 17.70 -16.90 3.31
CA GLY A 64 16.58 -16.26 3.98
C GLY A 64 16.54 -14.73 3.82
N THR A 65 17.47 -14.13 3.07
CA THR A 65 17.48 -12.68 2.80
C THR A 65 16.65 -12.31 1.58
N LEU A 66 16.21 -11.05 1.49
CA LEU A 66 15.46 -10.53 0.36
C LEU A 66 16.34 -10.44 -0.90
N ASP A 67 15.91 -11.06 -2.00
CA ASP A 67 16.49 -10.81 -3.31
C ASP A 67 15.90 -9.55 -3.95
N ASN A 68 16.50 -8.39 -3.67
CA ASN A 68 15.98 -7.11 -4.13
C ASN A 68 15.83 -7.02 -5.65
N ALA A 69 16.80 -7.52 -6.42
CA ALA A 69 16.78 -7.40 -7.88
C ALA A 69 15.62 -8.22 -8.48
N GLN A 70 15.51 -9.49 -8.11
CA GLN A 70 14.41 -10.34 -8.57
C GLN A 70 13.05 -9.84 -8.06
N SER A 71 12.99 -9.36 -6.81
CA SER A 71 11.76 -8.83 -6.22
C SER A 71 11.25 -7.61 -6.99
N VAL A 72 12.13 -6.66 -7.28
CA VAL A 72 11.78 -5.43 -8.01
C VAL A 72 11.27 -5.74 -9.41
N ASP A 73 11.95 -6.64 -10.13
CA ASP A 73 11.53 -7.06 -11.46
C ASP A 73 10.12 -7.68 -11.43
N ARG A 74 9.92 -8.65 -10.52
CA ARG A 74 8.63 -9.32 -10.34
C ARG A 74 7.51 -8.36 -9.94
N ILE A 75 7.75 -7.45 -9.00
CA ILE A 75 6.78 -6.43 -8.57
C ILE A 75 6.38 -5.52 -9.73
N SER A 76 7.34 -5.16 -10.58
CA SER A 76 7.05 -4.34 -11.75
C SER A 76 6.24 -5.07 -12.82
N ASP A 77 6.38 -6.40 -12.96
CA ASP A 77 5.46 -7.21 -13.78
C ASP A 77 4.03 -7.17 -13.25
N VAL A 78 3.85 -7.33 -11.94
CA VAL A 78 2.52 -7.29 -11.32
C VAL A 78 1.85 -5.92 -11.52
N ALA A 79 2.61 -4.85 -11.32
CA ALA A 79 2.11 -3.49 -11.57
C ALA A 79 1.68 -3.30 -13.03
N LEU A 80 2.49 -3.79 -13.98
CA LEU A 80 2.18 -3.73 -15.40
C LEU A 80 0.91 -4.53 -15.74
N ALA A 81 0.75 -5.73 -15.17
CA ALA A 81 -0.43 -6.56 -15.40
C ALA A 81 -1.72 -5.91 -14.89
N TYR A 82 -1.70 -5.31 -13.69
CA TYR A 82 -2.85 -4.56 -13.17
C TYR A 82 -3.16 -3.31 -14.00
N ALA A 83 -2.14 -2.57 -14.45
CA ALA A 83 -2.30 -1.45 -15.36
C ALA A 83 -2.91 -1.87 -16.70
N ALA A 84 -2.46 -2.99 -17.28
CA ALA A 84 -3.00 -3.56 -18.51
C ALA A 84 -4.45 -4.05 -18.34
N ALA A 85 -4.80 -4.57 -17.16
CA ALA A 85 -6.17 -4.96 -16.82
C ALA A 85 -7.13 -3.76 -16.67
N GLY A 86 -6.61 -2.55 -16.49
CA GLY A 86 -7.38 -1.31 -16.42
C GLY A 86 -7.37 -0.62 -15.06
N ALA A 87 -6.41 -0.91 -14.17
CA ALA A 87 -6.20 -0.10 -12.98
C ALA A 87 -5.79 1.34 -13.37
N HIS A 88 -6.36 2.33 -12.69
CA HIS A 88 -6.01 3.74 -12.91
C HIS A 88 -4.78 4.15 -12.10
N CYS A 89 -4.51 3.43 -11.01
CA CYS A 89 -3.37 3.67 -10.15
C CYS A 89 -2.84 2.35 -9.60
N VAL A 90 -1.52 2.20 -9.62
CA VAL A 90 -0.80 1.11 -8.96
C VAL A 90 -0.07 1.64 -7.74
N ALA A 91 -0.15 0.91 -6.62
CA ALA A 91 0.38 1.35 -5.33
C ALA A 91 1.36 0.31 -4.74
N PRO A 92 2.67 0.39 -5.05
CA PRO A 92 3.66 -0.57 -4.57
C PRO A 92 3.91 -0.44 -3.07
N SER A 93 3.57 -1.49 -2.32
CA SER A 93 3.58 -1.52 -0.85
C SER A 93 4.73 -2.34 -0.25
N ASP A 94 5.63 -2.85 -1.09
CA ASP A 94 6.68 -3.80 -0.78
C ASP A 94 7.84 -3.22 0.04
N MET A 95 8.18 -1.94 -0.17
CA MET A 95 9.35 -1.23 0.39
C MET A 95 10.73 -1.69 -0.12
N ASN A 96 10.80 -2.40 -1.24
CA ASN A 96 12.08 -2.79 -1.84
C ASN A 96 12.76 -1.58 -2.52
N ASP A 97 14.08 -1.61 -2.60
CA ASP A 97 14.85 -0.48 -3.12
C ASP A 97 14.78 -0.42 -4.65
N GLY A 98 14.33 0.71 -5.22
CA GLY A 98 14.29 0.93 -6.66
C GLY A 98 13.02 0.45 -7.38
N ARG A 99 12.01 -0.08 -6.66
CA ARG A 99 10.78 -0.59 -7.31
C ARG A 99 10.00 0.48 -8.08
N VAL A 100 10.02 1.73 -7.63
CA VAL A 100 9.26 2.82 -8.27
C VAL A 100 9.82 3.07 -9.66
N ARG A 101 11.16 3.14 -9.78
CA ARG A 101 11.83 3.28 -11.08
C ARG A 101 11.48 2.13 -12.02
N ALA A 102 11.56 0.89 -11.53
CA ALA A 102 11.27 -0.28 -12.35
C ALA A 102 9.82 -0.28 -12.86
N ILE A 103 8.85 0.00 -11.99
CA ILE A 103 7.44 0.12 -12.37
C ILE A 103 7.25 1.24 -13.38
N LYS A 104 7.78 2.44 -13.13
CA LYS A 104 7.61 3.59 -14.03
C LYS A 104 8.17 3.32 -15.42
N LEU A 105 9.36 2.69 -15.51
CA LEU A 105 9.96 2.30 -16.79
C LEU A 105 9.10 1.28 -17.54
N LYS A 106 8.64 0.20 -16.89
CA LYS A 106 7.73 -0.78 -17.54
C LYS A 106 6.43 -0.14 -18.02
N LEU A 107 5.85 0.79 -17.25
CA LEU A 107 4.67 1.54 -17.68
C LEU A 107 4.95 2.44 -18.88
N ILE A 108 6.14 3.04 -18.98
CA ILE A 108 6.54 3.85 -20.14
C ILE A 108 6.70 2.96 -21.38
N GLU A 109 7.45 1.87 -21.26
CA GLU A 109 7.70 0.91 -22.34
C GLU A 109 6.41 0.30 -22.88
N ALA A 110 5.44 0.01 -22.01
CA ALA A 110 4.13 -0.48 -22.39
C ALA A 110 3.17 0.61 -22.93
N GLY A 111 3.60 1.88 -22.97
CA GLY A 111 2.76 3.00 -23.41
C GLY A 111 1.61 3.33 -22.44
N LEU A 112 1.74 2.98 -21.16
CA LEU A 112 0.70 3.11 -20.13
C LEU A 112 0.95 4.26 -19.15
N ALA A 113 2.17 4.79 -19.07
CA ALA A 113 2.56 5.78 -18.06
C ALA A 113 1.75 7.09 -18.10
N HIS A 114 1.17 7.45 -19.25
CA HIS A 114 0.35 8.66 -19.40
C HIS A 114 -1.07 8.52 -18.84
N ARG A 115 -1.51 7.29 -18.51
CA ARG A 115 -2.89 7.01 -18.05
C ARG A 115 -2.97 6.29 -16.70
N VAL A 116 -1.83 5.88 -16.13
CA VAL A 116 -1.75 5.16 -14.86
C VAL A 116 -0.88 5.93 -13.87
N LEU A 117 -1.44 6.28 -12.71
CA LEU A 117 -0.70 6.88 -11.62
C LEU A 117 0.10 5.85 -10.82
N LEU A 118 1.25 6.25 -10.32
CA LEU A 118 2.11 5.47 -9.44
C LEU A 118 2.09 6.07 -8.03
N MET A 119 1.32 5.44 -7.14
CA MET A 119 1.16 5.87 -5.74
C MET A 119 2.11 5.07 -4.84
N SER A 120 3.32 5.59 -4.64
CA SER A 120 4.29 4.89 -3.82
C SER A 120 3.91 4.91 -2.34
N TYR A 121 4.02 3.77 -1.65
CA TYR A 121 4.16 3.74 -0.20
C TYR A 121 5.56 4.25 0.18
N GLY A 122 5.78 5.56 -0.01
CA GLY A 122 7.09 6.20 0.11
C GLY A 122 7.66 6.21 1.53
N ALA A 123 6.80 6.11 2.55
CA ALA A 123 7.21 5.88 3.93
C ALA A 123 6.28 4.87 4.60
N LYS A 124 6.62 3.58 4.52
CA LYS A 124 5.92 2.49 5.21
C LYS A 124 6.77 1.94 6.36
N PHE A 125 6.29 2.11 7.58
CA PHE A 125 6.98 1.71 8.79
C PHE A 125 6.62 0.28 9.22
N SER A 126 7.57 -0.40 9.83
CA SER A 126 7.34 -1.61 10.62
C SER A 126 6.66 -1.22 11.93
N GLY A 127 5.83 -2.11 12.48
CA GLY A 127 5.13 -1.84 13.73
C GLY A 127 3.99 -2.81 14.02
N CYS A 128 3.28 -2.57 15.12
CA CYS A 128 2.22 -3.43 15.64
C CYS A 128 0.82 -3.12 15.08
N LEU A 129 0.64 -2.03 14.33
CA LEU A 129 -0.68 -1.57 13.86
C LEU A 129 -1.23 -2.34 12.65
N TYR A 130 -0.63 -3.47 12.28
CA TYR A 130 -1.01 -4.27 11.11
C TYR A 130 -1.73 -5.58 11.43
N GLY A 131 -1.98 -5.88 12.72
CA GLY A 131 -2.56 -7.15 13.15
C GLY A 131 -3.82 -7.54 12.36
N PRO A 132 -4.90 -6.74 12.41
CA PRO A 132 -6.15 -7.12 11.76
C PRO A 132 -6.05 -7.20 10.22
N PHE A 133 -5.15 -6.42 9.59
CA PHE A 133 -4.88 -6.53 8.16
C PHE A 133 -4.26 -7.90 7.80
N ARG A 134 -3.36 -8.43 8.64
CA ARG A 134 -2.73 -9.73 8.39
C ARG A 134 -3.76 -10.86 8.40
N ASP A 135 -4.75 -10.78 9.28
CA ASP A 135 -5.86 -11.72 9.33
C ASP A 135 -6.73 -11.60 8.07
N ALA A 136 -7.08 -10.36 7.67
CA ALA A 136 -7.91 -10.11 6.50
C ALA A 136 -7.24 -10.53 5.18
N ALA A 137 -5.93 -10.32 5.04
CA ALA A 137 -5.17 -10.59 3.82
C ALA A 137 -4.55 -12.00 3.77
N GLY A 138 -4.59 -12.74 4.88
CA GLY A 138 -3.88 -14.03 5.01
C GLY A 138 -2.37 -13.89 4.74
N SER A 139 -1.78 -12.76 5.15
CA SER A 139 -0.44 -12.33 4.73
C SER A 139 0.59 -12.35 5.87
N CYS A 140 0.43 -13.23 6.87
CA CYS A 140 1.40 -13.32 7.97
C CYS A 140 2.72 -13.91 7.44
N PRO A 141 3.91 -13.33 7.73
CA PRO A 141 5.19 -13.94 7.42
C PRO A 141 5.31 -15.31 8.10
N SER A 142 5.79 -16.31 7.38
CA SER A 142 5.98 -17.66 7.93
C SER A 142 7.23 -17.78 8.80
N PHE A 143 8.19 -16.86 8.65
CA PHE A 143 9.38 -16.75 9.50
C PHE A 143 9.84 -15.29 9.61
N GLY A 144 10.71 -15.04 10.60
CA GLY A 144 11.34 -13.73 10.80
C GLY A 144 10.34 -12.59 10.95
N ASP A 145 10.73 -11.41 10.45
CA ASP A 145 9.87 -10.24 10.40
C ASP A 145 10.13 -9.41 9.12
N ARG A 146 9.50 -8.23 9.04
CA ARG A 146 9.59 -7.33 7.88
C ARG A 146 10.51 -6.12 8.11
N ARG A 147 11.30 -6.10 9.20
CA ARG A 147 12.10 -4.94 9.63
C ARG A 147 13.30 -4.66 8.72
N CYS A 148 13.71 -5.62 7.89
CA CYS A 148 14.80 -5.44 6.93
C CYS A 148 14.43 -4.59 5.70
N TYR A 149 13.15 -4.28 5.50
CA TYR A 149 12.69 -3.43 4.38
C TYR A 149 11.61 -2.43 4.81
N GLN A 150 10.71 -2.78 5.73
CA GLN A 150 9.85 -1.78 6.37
C GLN A 150 10.67 -0.89 7.30
N LEU A 151 10.42 0.41 7.25
CA LEU A 151 11.21 1.38 8.01
C LEU A 151 11.09 1.15 9.53
N PRO A 152 12.16 1.32 10.32
CA PRO A 152 12.05 1.29 11.77
C PRO A 152 11.22 2.50 12.26
N PRO A 153 10.40 2.40 13.34
CA PRO A 153 9.54 3.49 13.80
C PRO A 153 10.23 4.84 14.02
N GLY A 154 11.44 4.83 14.62
CA GLY A 154 12.24 6.05 14.82
C GLY A 154 13.01 6.52 13.58
N GLY A 155 12.86 5.84 12.45
CA GLY A 155 13.65 6.01 11.22
C GLY A 155 13.29 7.23 10.38
N ARG A 156 13.06 8.41 10.98
CA ARG A 156 12.66 9.63 10.25
C ARG A 156 13.61 9.98 9.09
N GLY A 157 14.91 9.89 9.31
CA GLY A 157 15.91 10.15 8.26
C GLY A 157 15.81 9.17 7.08
N LEU A 158 15.53 7.89 7.34
CA LEU A 158 15.29 6.89 6.30
C LEU A 158 13.99 7.16 5.54
N ALA A 159 12.92 7.51 6.25
CA ALA A 159 11.64 7.88 5.62
C ALA A 159 11.79 9.07 4.66
N ARG A 160 12.48 10.13 5.08
CA ARG A 160 12.75 11.30 4.22
C ARG A 160 13.55 10.91 2.96
N ARG A 161 14.59 10.09 3.11
CA ARG A 161 15.39 9.59 1.98
C ARG A 161 14.58 8.69 1.05
N ALA A 162 13.75 7.79 1.58
CA ALA A 162 12.91 6.90 0.80
C ALA A 162 11.86 7.68 -0.01
N MET A 163 11.21 8.67 0.60
CA MET A 163 10.28 9.55 -0.11
C MET A 163 10.98 10.34 -1.23
N GLN A 164 12.14 10.95 -0.95
CA GLN A 164 12.92 11.66 -1.98
C GLN A 164 13.34 10.75 -3.12
N ARG A 165 13.80 9.54 -2.82
CA ARG A 165 14.11 8.51 -3.81
C ARG A 165 12.88 8.26 -4.69
N ASP A 166 11.76 7.91 -4.10
CA ASP A 166 10.56 7.54 -4.85
C ASP A 166 10.02 8.70 -5.70
N ILE A 167 10.11 9.94 -5.22
CA ILE A 167 9.83 11.14 -6.01
C ILE A 167 10.75 11.21 -7.23
N SER A 168 12.07 11.05 -7.02
CA SER A 168 13.06 11.08 -8.12
C SER A 168 12.93 9.92 -9.10
N GLU A 169 12.33 8.81 -8.68
CA GLU A 169 12.07 7.63 -9.50
C GLU A 169 10.74 7.69 -10.28
N GLY A 170 9.94 8.74 -10.09
CA GLY A 170 8.72 9.00 -10.86
C GLY A 170 7.41 8.59 -10.18
N ALA A 171 7.38 8.54 -8.85
CA ALA A 171 6.11 8.44 -8.11
C ALA A 171 5.25 9.70 -8.35
N ASP A 172 3.97 9.49 -8.67
CA ASP A 172 3.00 10.57 -8.89
C ASP A 172 2.30 10.97 -7.58
N ILE A 173 2.25 10.06 -6.61
CA ILE A 173 1.68 10.26 -5.26
C ILE A 173 2.59 9.59 -4.23
N ILE A 174 2.82 10.25 -3.09
CA ILE A 174 3.57 9.70 -1.96
C ILE A 174 2.61 9.37 -0.82
N MET A 175 2.67 8.13 -0.32
CA MET A 175 1.89 7.65 0.80
C MET A 175 2.72 7.41 2.06
N VAL A 176 2.20 7.83 3.21
CA VAL A 176 2.70 7.48 4.55
C VAL A 176 1.80 6.42 5.19
N LYS A 177 2.41 5.40 5.80
CA LYS A 177 1.72 4.29 6.47
C LYS A 177 2.52 3.76 7.67
N PRO A 178 1.93 3.62 8.87
CA PRO A 178 0.60 4.07 9.32
C PRO A 178 0.41 5.58 9.28
N ALA A 179 -0.81 6.09 9.51
CA ALA A 179 -1.10 7.52 9.40
C ALA A 179 -1.04 8.27 10.75
N GLY A 180 -1.96 7.99 11.66
CA GLY A 180 -2.15 8.70 12.93
C GLY A 180 -0.95 8.65 13.86
N SER A 181 -0.19 7.55 13.88
CA SER A 181 1.08 7.47 14.64
C SER A 181 2.28 8.15 13.98
N TYR A 182 2.14 8.63 12.74
CA TYR A 182 3.23 9.19 11.94
C TYR A 182 2.82 10.51 11.24
N LEU A 183 1.99 11.33 11.90
CA LEU A 183 1.55 12.63 11.37
C LEU A 183 2.72 13.58 11.12
N ASP A 184 3.80 13.48 11.90
CA ASP A 184 5.05 14.21 11.70
C ASP A 184 5.73 13.81 10.38
N ILE A 185 5.64 12.53 9.98
CA ILE A 185 6.15 12.05 8.70
C ILE A 185 5.25 12.48 7.53
N ILE A 186 3.94 12.58 7.72
CA ILE A 186 3.03 13.18 6.71
C ILE A 186 3.41 14.65 6.48
N ARG A 187 3.72 15.39 7.54
CA ARG A 187 4.20 16.77 7.43
C ARG A 187 5.51 16.85 6.66
N ASP A 188 6.47 15.97 6.97
CA ASP A 188 7.72 15.86 6.21
C ASP A 188 7.47 15.51 4.73
N ALA A 189 6.56 14.58 4.45
CA ALA A 189 6.17 14.21 3.08
C ALA A 189 5.62 15.42 2.32
N LYS A 190 4.75 16.22 2.96
CA LYS A 190 4.18 17.43 2.34
C LYS A 190 5.23 18.51 2.08
N GLU A 191 6.27 18.64 2.90
CA GLU A 191 7.39 19.54 2.60
C GLU A 191 8.24 19.04 1.43
N LEU A 192 8.57 17.75 1.40
CA LEU A 192 9.44 17.15 0.38
C LEU A 192 8.77 16.99 -0.98
N ALA A 193 7.47 16.68 -0.98
CA ALA A 193 6.63 16.45 -2.15
C ALA A 193 5.53 17.52 -2.23
N LYS A 194 5.89 18.80 -2.00
CA LYS A 194 4.93 19.92 -1.94
C LYS A 194 4.01 20.03 -3.15
N ASP A 195 4.54 19.68 -4.32
CA ASP A 195 3.86 19.73 -5.63
C ASP A 195 3.17 18.40 -6.00
N LEU A 196 3.28 17.37 -5.16
CA LEU A 196 2.59 16.09 -5.33
C LEU A 196 1.45 15.93 -4.32
N PRO A 197 0.40 15.16 -4.67
CA PRO A 197 -0.56 14.68 -3.69
C PRO A 197 0.13 13.80 -2.65
N ILE A 198 -0.25 14.00 -1.38
CA ILE A 198 0.16 13.14 -0.27
C ILE A 198 -1.03 12.28 0.14
N ALA A 199 -0.83 10.97 0.16
CA ALA A 199 -1.77 10.01 0.70
C ALA A 199 -1.35 9.57 2.11
N ALA A 200 -2.32 9.18 2.92
CA ALA A 200 -2.07 8.60 4.23
C ALA A 200 -2.99 7.39 4.45
N TYR A 201 -2.45 6.31 4.98
CA TYR A 201 -3.21 5.10 5.25
C TYR A 201 -3.51 4.99 6.74
N GLN A 202 -4.77 5.21 7.12
CA GLN A 202 -5.28 4.89 8.46
C GLN A 202 -5.48 3.37 8.55
N VAL A 203 -4.50 2.70 9.12
CA VAL A 203 -4.39 1.23 9.00
C VAL A 203 -5.35 0.49 9.91
N SER A 204 -5.41 -0.82 9.71
CA SER A 204 -6.34 -1.70 10.41
C SER A 204 -6.25 -1.63 11.94
N GLY A 205 -5.04 -1.49 12.49
CA GLY A 205 -4.84 -1.34 13.93
C GLY A 205 -5.32 0.01 14.46
N GLU A 206 -5.17 1.09 13.68
CA GLU A 206 -5.65 2.42 14.06
C GLU A 206 -7.18 2.45 14.07
N TYR A 207 -7.80 1.89 13.04
CA TYR A 207 -9.25 1.69 12.96
C TYR A 207 -9.77 0.86 14.14
N ALA A 208 -9.17 -0.32 14.39
CA ALA A 208 -9.58 -1.20 15.48
C ALA A 208 -9.39 -0.56 16.87
N MET A 209 -8.32 0.22 17.05
CA MET A 209 -8.05 0.95 18.28
C MET A 209 -9.13 2.01 18.57
N ILE A 210 -9.58 2.75 17.54
CA ILE A 210 -10.67 3.72 17.68
C ILE A 210 -11.98 2.99 18.03
N HIS A 211 -12.31 1.90 17.34
CA HIS A 211 -13.50 1.10 17.69
C HIS A 211 -13.45 0.56 19.12
N ALA A 212 -12.30 0.06 19.56
CA ALA A 212 -12.12 -0.46 20.91
C ALA A 212 -12.29 0.63 21.97
N GLY A 213 -11.69 1.81 21.77
CA GLY A 213 -11.83 2.96 22.67
C GLY A 213 -13.26 3.45 22.78
N ALA A 214 -13.99 3.53 21.64
CA ALA A 214 -15.40 3.90 21.63
C ALA A 214 -16.27 2.88 22.34
N LYS A 215 -16.05 1.58 22.10
CA LYS A 215 -16.77 0.50 22.80
C LYS A 215 -16.53 0.51 24.31
N ALA A 216 -15.34 0.91 24.74
CA ALA A 216 -14.99 1.04 26.16
C ALA A 216 -15.53 2.34 26.80
N GLY A 217 -16.19 3.22 26.05
CA GLY A 217 -16.74 4.47 26.54
C GLY A 217 -15.69 5.57 26.77
N VAL A 218 -14.50 5.46 26.18
CA VAL A 218 -13.45 6.49 26.30
C VAL A 218 -13.82 7.75 25.51
N PHE A 219 -14.46 7.58 24.36
CA PHE A 219 -14.90 8.65 23.47
C PHE A 219 -16.05 8.18 22.58
N ASP A 220 -16.73 9.12 21.91
CA ASP A 220 -17.69 8.81 20.85
C ASP A 220 -16.98 8.37 19.54
N LEU A 221 -17.52 7.35 18.86
CA LEU A 221 -16.92 6.77 17.66
C LEU A 221 -16.85 7.77 16.51
N LYS A 222 -17.97 8.46 16.23
CA LYS A 222 -18.06 9.41 15.12
C LYS A 222 -17.10 10.57 15.35
N SER A 223 -17.12 11.14 16.55
CA SER A 223 -16.26 12.26 16.94
C SER A 223 -14.77 11.92 16.78
N MET A 224 -14.34 10.75 17.30
CA MET A 224 -12.93 10.34 17.19
C MET A 224 -12.53 9.97 15.75
N ALA A 225 -13.44 9.39 14.95
CA ALA A 225 -13.18 9.12 13.54
C ALA A 225 -12.90 10.43 12.78
N PHE A 226 -13.74 11.46 12.95
CA PHE A 226 -13.50 12.80 12.39
C PHE A 226 -12.19 13.40 12.88
N GLU A 227 -11.95 13.46 14.19
CA GLU A 227 -10.73 14.08 14.75
C GLU A 227 -9.46 13.39 14.24
N SER A 228 -9.45 12.05 14.16
CA SER A 228 -8.30 11.31 13.62
C SER A 228 -8.04 11.61 12.15
N THR A 229 -9.09 11.73 11.33
CA THR A 229 -8.99 12.00 9.89
C THR A 229 -8.64 13.45 9.61
N GLU A 230 -9.22 14.40 10.35
CA GLU A 230 -8.85 15.82 10.31
C GLU A 230 -7.40 16.02 10.75
N GLY A 231 -6.91 15.25 11.71
CA GLY A 231 -5.49 15.21 12.08
C GLY A 231 -4.59 14.83 10.90
N ILE A 232 -5.00 13.85 10.10
CA ILE A 232 -4.30 13.41 8.89
C ILE A 232 -4.31 14.52 7.82
N LEU A 233 -5.46 15.15 7.59
CA LEU A 233 -5.58 16.26 6.63
C LEU A 233 -4.74 17.47 7.06
N ARG A 234 -4.81 17.84 8.35
CA ARG A 234 -4.01 18.93 8.95
C ARG A 234 -2.51 18.69 8.80
N ALA A 235 -2.06 17.45 8.88
CA ALA A 235 -0.65 17.10 8.68
C ALA A 235 -0.17 17.29 7.24
N GLY A 236 -1.09 17.39 6.26
CA GLY A 236 -0.79 17.71 4.87
C GLY A 236 -1.19 16.64 3.85
N ALA A 237 -1.87 15.57 4.27
CA ALA A 237 -2.43 14.59 3.35
C ALA A 237 -3.67 15.15 2.64
N GLY A 238 -3.74 14.95 1.32
CA GLY A 238 -4.93 15.27 0.51
C GLY A 238 -5.76 14.03 0.15
N ILE A 239 -5.25 12.83 0.43
CA ILE A 239 -5.90 11.55 0.16
C ILE A 239 -5.81 10.70 1.43
N VAL A 240 -6.93 10.17 1.92
CA VAL A 240 -6.97 9.28 3.08
C VAL A 240 -7.48 7.91 2.65
N VAL A 241 -6.67 6.88 2.88
CA VAL A 241 -7.09 5.48 2.77
C VAL A 241 -7.53 5.03 4.15
N SER A 242 -8.83 4.80 4.33
CA SER A 242 -9.41 4.44 5.62
C SER A 242 -10.49 3.37 5.46
N TYR A 243 -10.69 2.59 6.53
CA TYR A 243 -11.82 1.69 6.68
C TYR A 243 -13.10 2.39 7.13
N PHE A 244 -13.01 3.63 7.64
CA PHE A 244 -14.17 4.47 7.99
C PHE A 244 -14.86 5.12 6.77
N VAL A 245 -14.41 4.82 5.54
CA VAL A 245 -14.99 5.44 4.32
C VAL A 245 -16.51 5.23 4.23
N PRO A 246 -17.09 4.04 4.50
CA PRO A 246 -18.54 3.87 4.51
C PRO A 246 -19.24 4.82 5.49
N GLU A 247 -18.74 4.94 6.72
CA GLU A 247 -19.31 5.82 7.74
C GLU A 247 -19.19 7.29 7.36
N PHE A 248 -18.05 7.71 6.79
CA PHE A 248 -17.88 9.09 6.33
C PHE A 248 -18.82 9.46 5.18
N LEU A 249 -19.14 8.52 4.29
CA LEU A 249 -20.10 8.76 3.20
C LEU A 249 -21.52 9.01 3.72
N ASP A 250 -21.86 8.47 4.90
CA ASP A 250 -23.15 8.74 5.57
C ASP A 250 -23.11 10.00 6.45
N TRP A 251 -21.94 10.35 6.99
CA TRP A 251 -21.79 11.46 7.94
C TRP A 251 -21.56 12.83 7.30
N LEU A 252 -21.11 12.87 6.04
CA LEU A 252 -20.84 14.09 5.25
C LEU A 252 -22.01 14.40 4.32
#